data_AF-A0A0B6Z819-F1
#
_entry.id   AF-A0A0B6Z819-F1
#
_cell.length_a   1.000
_cell.length_b   1.000
_cell.length_c   1.000
_cell.angle_alpha   90.00
_cell.angle_beta   90.00
_cell.angle_gamma   90.00
#
_symmetry.space_group_name_H-M   'P 1'
#
loop_
_entity.id
_entity.type
_entity.pdbx_description
1 polymer ?
#
loop_
_entity_poly.entity_id
_entity_poly.type
_entity_poly.pdbx_seq_one_letter_code
_entity_poly.pdbx_strand_id
1 'polypeptide(L)'
;FAKTSAVILLVVVVILLSVVISFFVENHQIEVDLPKTNHYVWNNGSTVSIGNYTGLRAKTFRQNLFSNYTIDYSTGSIMNYATVFAILFSSVTGILNGANMSGELKEPSKAIPKGTIYAVCFTFSTYFILVTLVAGSCTRYLLVNDYVFLQQVSIWKPLVVIG
;
A
#
# COMPACT_ATOMS: atom_id res chain seq x y z
N PHE A 1 -2.81 -26.62 10.60
CA PHE A 1 -2.11 -25.34 10.39
C PHE A 1 -2.16 -24.89 8.92
N ALA A 2 -1.70 -25.73 7.97
CA ALA A 2 -1.75 -25.42 6.53
C ALA A 2 -3.13 -24.96 5.98
N LYS A 3 -4.23 -25.59 6.40
CA LYS A 3 -5.60 -25.19 5.99
C LYS A 3 -5.96 -23.77 6.43
N THR A 4 -5.56 -23.36 7.64
CA THR A 4 -5.82 -22.03 8.18
C THR A 4 -4.99 -20.97 7.45
N SER A 5 -3.70 -21.24 7.21
CA SER A 5 -2.83 -20.34 6.45
C SER A 5 -3.31 -20.16 5.00
N ALA A 6 -3.85 -21.21 4.38
CA ALA A 6 -4.45 -21.11 3.06
C ALA A 6 -5.72 -20.24 3.05
N VAL A 7 -6.56 -20.33 4.09
CA VAL A 7 -7.73 -19.45 4.24
C VAL A 7 -7.32 -17.99 4.40
N ILE A 8 -6.31 -17.71 5.24
CA ILE A 8 -5.79 -16.34 5.42
C ILE A 8 -5.25 -15.80 4.10
N LEU A 9 -4.45 -16.58 3.37
CA LEU A 9 -3.94 -16.19 2.06
C LEU A 9 -5.08 -15.89 1.08
N LEU A 10 -6.12 -16.73 1.04
CA LEU A 10 -7.27 -16.52 0.17
C LEU A 10 -8.00 -15.22 0.52
N VAL A 11 -8.21 -14.94 1.80
CA VAL A 11 -8.82 -13.68 2.26
C VAL A 11 -7.98 -12.49 1.81
N VAL A 12 -6.67 -12.51 2.04
CA VAL A 12 -5.76 -11.42 1.62
C VAL A 12 -5.79 -11.21 0.11
N VAL A 13 -5.80 -12.29 -0.68
CA VAL A 13 -5.89 -12.20 -2.15
C VAL A 13 -7.21 -11.58 -2.59
N VAL A 14 -8.33 -11.95 -1.97
CA VAL A 14 -9.65 -11.35 -2.29
C VAL A 14 -9.67 -9.86 -1.97
N ILE A 15 -9.12 -9.46 -0.82
CA ILE A 15 -9.03 -8.05 -0.41
C ILE A 15 -8.15 -7.26 -1.39
N LEU A 16 -7.00 -7.80 -1.74
CA LEU A 16 -6.08 -7.20 -2.71
C LEU A 16 -6.73 -7.02 -4.08
N LEU A 17 -7.45 -8.04 -4.58
CA LEU A 17 -8.19 -7.95 -5.84
C LEU A 17 -9.29 -6.88 -5.76
N SER A 18 -10.01 -6.81 -4.64
CA SER A 18 -11.02 -5.77 -4.41
C SER A 18 -10.41 -4.37 -4.45
N VAL A 19 -9.25 -4.16 -3.83
CA VAL A 19 -8.52 -2.88 -3.87
C VAL A 19 -8.11 -2.53 -5.30
N VAL A 20 -7.54 -3.48 -6.04
CA VAL A 20 -7.15 -3.26 -7.44
C VAL A 20 -8.36 -2.90 -8.30
N ILE A 21 -9.47 -3.62 -8.16
CA ILE A 21 -10.72 -3.34 -8.88
C ILE A 21 -11.28 -1.97 -8.51
N SER A 22 -11.15 -1.55 -7.25
CA SER A 22 -11.62 -0.23 -6.78
C SER A 22 -11.02 0.91 -7.59
N PHE A 23 -9.73 0.85 -7.94
CA PHE A 23 -9.08 1.88 -8.78
C PHE A 23 -9.66 1.97 -10.20
N PHE A 24 -10.19 0.88 -10.75
CA PHE A 24 -10.82 0.88 -12.07
C PHE A 24 -12.28 1.32 -12.03
N VAL A 25 -12.99 1.00 -10.95
CA VAL A 25 -14.41 1.37 -10.76
C VAL A 25 -14.53 2.83 -10.36
N GLU A 26 -13.72 3.29 -9.41
CA GLU A 26 -13.64 4.68 -8.96
C GLU A 26 -12.73 5.49 -9.87
N ASN A 27 -13.14 5.69 -11.13
CA ASN A 27 -12.40 6.54 -12.07
C ASN A 27 -12.84 8.02 -12.04
N HIS A 28 -13.71 8.38 -11.10
CA HIS A 28 -14.21 9.74 -10.93
C HIS A 28 -13.32 10.53 -9.96
N GLN A 29 -13.38 11.86 -10.03
CA GLN A 29 -12.65 12.70 -9.08
C GLN A 29 -13.35 12.65 -7.73
N ILE A 30 -12.61 12.23 -6.70
CA ILE A 30 -13.11 12.13 -5.33
C ILE A 30 -12.29 13.09 -4.48
N GLU A 31 -13.00 13.89 -3.70
CA GLU A 31 -12.42 14.75 -2.68
C GLU A 31 -12.30 13.92 -1.40
N VAL A 32 -11.06 13.81 -0.92
CA VAL A 32 -10.67 12.95 0.19
C VAL A 32 -10.33 13.87 1.36
N ASP A 33 -11.08 13.75 2.45
CA ASP A 33 -10.86 14.57 3.64
C ASP A 33 -9.55 14.16 4.31
N LEU A 34 -8.63 15.12 4.46
CA LEU A 34 -7.36 14.86 5.13
C LEU A 34 -7.55 14.67 6.63
N PRO A 35 -6.74 13.81 7.27
CA PRO A 35 -6.88 13.55 8.70
C PRO A 35 -6.55 14.80 9.52
N LYS A 36 -7.40 15.11 10.50
CA LYS A 36 -7.21 16.23 11.44
C LYS A 36 -5.98 16.11 12.34
N THR A 37 -5.34 14.93 12.36
CA THR A 37 -4.06 14.70 13.03
C THR A 37 -2.88 15.37 12.31
N ASN A 38 -3.05 15.78 11.05
CA ASN A 38 -2.02 16.51 10.33
C ASN A 38 -1.98 17.98 10.74
N HIS A 39 -1.17 18.27 11.77
CA HIS A 39 -1.00 19.61 12.32
C HIS A 39 -0.32 20.59 11.33
N TYR A 40 0.37 20.11 10.31
CA TYR A 40 0.97 20.96 9.26
C TYR A 40 -0.07 21.55 8.32
N VAL A 41 -1.17 20.82 8.11
CA VAL A 41 -2.27 21.24 7.23
C VAL A 41 -3.35 22.00 8.01
N TRP A 42 -3.52 21.71 9.31
CA TRP A 42 -4.61 22.26 10.13
C TRP A 42 -4.27 23.49 11.00
N ASN A 43 -3.08 24.07 10.86
CA ASN A 43 -2.61 25.15 11.75
C ASN A 43 -3.38 26.48 11.59
N ASN A 44 -4.04 26.72 10.45
CA ASN A 44 -4.56 28.05 10.08
C ASN A 44 -6.08 28.23 10.27
N GLY A 45 -6.75 27.35 11.03
CA GLY A 45 -8.20 27.45 11.25
C GLY A 45 -9.06 27.07 10.03
N SER A 46 -8.46 26.47 9.00
CA SER A 46 -9.15 25.84 7.88
C SER A 46 -10.09 24.76 8.42
N THR A 47 -11.40 24.84 8.11
CA THR A 47 -12.39 23.88 8.60
C THR A 47 -12.47 22.60 7.77
N VAL A 48 -11.81 22.56 6.61
CA VAL A 48 -11.66 21.38 5.73
C VAL A 48 -10.35 21.52 4.95
N SER A 49 -9.57 20.45 4.85
CA SER A 49 -8.44 20.36 3.90
C SER A 49 -8.59 19.10 3.09
N ILE A 50 -8.58 19.26 1.77
CA ILE A 50 -9.02 18.24 0.81
C ILE A 50 -7.83 17.75 0.00
N GLY A 51 -7.62 16.45 -0.01
CA GLY A 51 -6.76 15.77 -0.96
C GLY A 51 -7.55 15.33 -2.17
N ASN A 52 -7.00 15.54 -3.38
CA ASN A 52 -7.70 15.17 -4.60
C ASN A 52 -7.28 13.78 -5.06
N TYR A 53 -8.27 12.91 -5.23
CA TYR A 53 -8.19 11.69 -6.00
C TYR A 53 -8.70 11.97 -7.42
N THR A 54 -7.92 11.65 -8.45
CA THR A 54 -8.20 12.09 -9.83
C THR A 54 -8.74 11.01 -10.75
N GLY A 55 -8.82 9.76 -10.27
CA GLY A 55 -8.93 8.58 -11.12
C GLY A 55 -7.64 8.33 -11.92
N LEU A 56 -7.57 7.23 -12.66
CA LEU A 56 -6.38 6.83 -13.41
C LEU A 56 -6.09 7.83 -14.54
N ARG A 57 -5.13 8.74 -14.30
CA ARG A 57 -4.73 9.78 -15.26
C ARG A 57 -3.23 9.77 -15.49
N ALA A 58 -2.83 9.73 -16.76
CA ALA A 58 -1.42 9.80 -17.15
C ALA A 58 -0.74 11.11 -16.69
N LYS A 59 -1.50 12.21 -16.57
CA LYS A 59 -1.00 13.49 -16.04
C LYS A 59 -0.57 13.34 -14.57
N THR A 60 -1.42 12.72 -13.75
CA THR A 60 -1.14 12.46 -12.33
C THR A 60 0.06 11.52 -12.17
N PHE A 61 0.13 10.46 -12.99
CA PHE A 61 1.28 9.55 -13.01
C PHE A 61 2.61 10.27 -13.27
N ARG A 62 2.67 11.14 -14.30
CA ARG A 62 3.88 11.92 -14.62
C ARG A 62 4.29 12.87 -13.50
N GLN A 63 3.33 13.45 -12.78
CA GLN A 63 3.61 14.33 -11.65
C GLN A 63 4.17 13.56 -10.44
N ASN A 64 3.86 12.27 -10.33
CA ASN A 64 4.33 11.41 -9.25
C ASN A 64 5.65 10.69 -9.54
N LEU A 65 6.21 10.84 -10.74
CA LEU A 65 7.37 10.04 -11.18
C LEU A 65 8.69 10.39 -10.47
N PHE A 66 8.89 11.67 -10.16
CA PHE A 66 10.12 12.17 -9.54
C PHE A 66 10.02 12.17 -8.02
N SER A 67 11.12 12.03 -7.29
CA SER A 67 11.11 12.16 -5.84
C SER A 67 10.79 13.60 -5.39
N ASN A 68 10.06 13.73 -4.28
CA ASN A 68 9.94 14.98 -3.55
C ASN A 68 9.83 14.62 -2.08
N TYR A 69 10.98 14.55 -1.41
CA TYR A 69 11.00 14.24 0.00
C TYR A 69 10.57 15.45 0.81
N THR A 70 9.63 15.22 1.71
CA THR A 70 9.01 16.26 2.53
C THR A 70 9.03 15.83 4.00
N ILE A 71 8.52 16.70 4.86
CA ILE A 71 8.39 16.41 6.28
C ILE A 71 7.22 15.46 6.44
N ASP A 72 7.47 14.34 7.11
CA ASP A 72 6.42 13.43 7.53
C ASP A 72 5.58 14.10 8.63
N TYR A 73 4.26 14.17 8.44
CA TYR A 73 3.35 14.78 9.40
C TYR A 73 3.18 13.95 10.69
N SER A 74 3.54 12.67 10.69
CA SER A 74 3.46 11.80 11.87
C SER A 74 4.70 11.87 12.77
N THR A 75 5.90 11.96 12.19
CA THR A 75 7.16 12.00 12.95
C THR A 75 7.79 13.39 13.01
N GLY A 76 7.33 14.35 12.20
CA GLY A 76 7.90 15.69 12.08
C GLY A 76 9.32 15.71 11.48
N SER A 77 9.81 14.57 10.98
CA SER A 77 11.15 14.42 10.43
C SER A 77 11.16 14.59 8.91
N ILE A 78 12.22 15.19 8.38
CA ILE A 78 12.43 15.27 6.93
C ILE A 78 12.76 13.87 6.41
N MET A 79 11.95 13.39 5.46
CA MET A 79 12.20 12.12 4.82
C MET A 79 13.41 12.23 3.88
N ASN A 80 14.19 11.16 3.81
CA ASN A 80 15.32 11.03 2.90
C ASN A 80 15.29 9.64 2.28
N TYR A 81 16.06 9.43 1.22
CA TYR A 81 16.15 8.14 0.54
C TYR A 81 16.42 6.97 1.52
N ALA A 82 17.37 7.14 2.44
CA ALA A 82 17.72 6.10 3.40
C ALA A 82 16.56 5.73 4.34
N THR A 83 15.80 6.72 4.81
CA THR A 83 14.64 6.51 5.68
C THR A 83 13.53 5.77 4.95
N VAL A 84 13.20 6.20 3.72
CA VAL A 84 12.17 5.56 2.89
C VAL A 84 12.58 4.13 2.52
N PHE A 85 13.87 3.92 2.20
CA PHE A 85 14.41 2.59 1.94
C PHE A 85 14.33 1.68 3.17
N ALA A 86 14.65 2.18 4.37
CA ALA A 86 14.59 1.38 5.59
C ALA A 86 13.15 0.89 5.89
N ILE A 87 12.15 1.76 5.69
CA ILE A 87 10.73 1.40 5.86
C ILE A 87 10.32 0.32 4.84
N LEU A 88 10.71 0.49 3.57
CA LEU A 88 10.43 -0.49 2.52
C LEU A 88 11.14 -1.83 2.79
N PHE A 89 12.41 -1.78 3.18
CA PHE A 89 13.21 -2.97 3.48
C PHE A 89 12.62 -3.79 4.63
N SER A 90 12.18 -3.11 5.69
CA SER A 90 11.50 -3.75 6.82
C SER A 90 10.19 -4.46 6.41
N SER A 91 9.58 -4.08 5.29
CA SER A 91 8.36 -4.71 4.79
C SER A 91 8.62 -6.01 4.01
N VAL A 92 9.85 -6.24 3.55
CA VAL A 92 10.22 -7.41 2.71
C VAL A 92 11.00 -8.47 3.48
N THR A 93 11.48 -8.18 4.69
CA THR A 93 12.35 -9.05 5.50
C THR A 93 11.67 -10.34 6.03
N GLY A 94 10.37 -10.54 5.80
CA GLY A 94 9.59 -11.68 6.30
C GLY A 94 9.78 -13.04 5.59
N ILE A 95 10.69 -13.14 4.62
CA ILE A 95 10.86 -14.32 3.75
C ILE A 95 11.21 -15.60 4.54
N LEU A 96 11.89 -15.48 5.69
CA LEU A 96 12.34 -16.63 6.48
C LEU A 96 11.22 -17.30 7.31
N ASN A 97 10.06 -16.65 7.49
CA ASN A 97 8.96 -17.21 8.28
C ASN A 97 8.39 -18.50 7.67
N GLY A 98 8.55 -18.71 6.35
CA GLY A 98 8.12 -19.93 5.67
C GLY A 98 8.94 -21.18 6.01
N ALA A 99 10.20 -21.03 6.44
CA ALA A 99 11.05 -22.15 6.81
C ALA A 99 10.65 -22.80 8.15
N ASN A 100 9.92 -22.08 9.00
CA ASN A 100 9.49 -22.55 10.31
C ASN A 100 8.44 -23.68 10.24
N MET A 101 7.76 -23.84 9.09
CA MET A 101 6.81 -24.94 8.85
C MET A 101 7.44 -26.11 8.05
N SER A 102 8.76 -26.13 7.91
CA SER A 102 9.45 -27.10 7.05
C SER A 102 9.27 -28.56 7.48
N GLY A 103 9.00 -28.81 8.76
CA GLY A 103 8.74 -30.15 9.31
C GLY A 103 7.43 -30.80 8.83
N GLU A 104 6.48 -30.01 8.29
CA GLU A 104 5.22 -30.53 7.72
C GLU A 104 5.31 -30.78 6.19
N LEU A 105 6.44 -30.49 5.56
CA LEU A 105 6.63 -30.63 4.11
C LEU A 105 7.04 -32.05 3.73
N LYS A 106 6.45 -32.58 2.65
CA LYS A 106 6.82 -33.89 2.08
C LYS A 106 8.28 -33.94 1.60
N GLU A 107 8.77 -32.84 1.01
CA GLU A 107 10.17 -32.69 0.55
C GLU A 107 10.68 -31.25 0.84
N PRO A 108 11.16 -30.94 2.05
CA PRO A 108 11.51 -29.58 2.46
C PRO A 108 12.63 -28.96 1.59
N SER A 109 13.65 -29.74 1.23
CA SER A 109 14.80 -29.25 0.44
C SER A 109 14.43 -28.73 -0.95
N LYS A 110 13.32 -29.19 -1.53
CA LYS A 110 12.81 -28.70 -2.82
C LYS A 110 11.64 -27.71 -2.66
N ALA A 111 10.81 -27.91 -1.64
CA ALA A 111 9.62 -27.10 -1.43
C ALA A 111 9.94 -25.69 -0.91
N ILE A 112 10.94 -25.54 -0.02
CA ILE A 112 11.32 -24.24 0.55
C ILE A 112 11.84 -23.29 -0.55
N PRO A 113 12.84 -23.64 -1.38
CA PRO A 113 13.36 -22.71 -2.39
C PRO A 113 12.31 -22.32 -3.43
N LYS A 114 11.49 -23.28 -3.89
CA LYS A 114 10.41 -23.02 -4.85
C LYS A 114 9.34 -22.12 -4.25
N GLY A 115 8.88 -22.42 -3.03
CA GLY A 115 7.88 -21.61 -2.33
C GLY A 115 8.34 -20.17 -2.13
N THR A 116 9.59 -19.97 -1.70
CA THR A 116 10.17 -18.63 -1.53
C THR A 116 10.21 -17.84 -2.84
N ILE A 117 10.64 -18.45 -3.95
CA ILE A 117 10.68 -17.74 -5.25
C ILE A 117 9.28 -17.33 -5.69
N TYR A 118 8.29 -18.23 -5.62
CA TYR A 118 6.91 -17.89 -5.97
C TYR A 118 6.34 -16.79 -5.08
N ALA A 119 6.60 -16.84 -3.77
CA ALA A 119 6.16 -15.81 -2.83
C ALA A 119 6.79 -14.44 -3.12
N VAL A 120 8.10 -14.40 -3.41
CA VAL A 120 8.80 -13.16 -3.78
C VAL A 120 8.27 -12.59 -5.10
N CYS A 121 8.08 -13.42 -6.13
CA CYS A 121 7.51 -12.97 -7.41
C CYS A 121 6.08 -12.43 -7.24
N PHE A 122 5.26 -13.09 -6.42
CA PHE A 122 3.88 -12.67 -6.15
C PHE A 122 3.82 -11.32 -5.40
N THR A 123 4.62 -11.17 -4.35
CA THR A 123 4.68 -9.91 -3.56
C THR A 123 5.26 -8.77 -4.38
N PHE A 124 6.32 -9.01 -5.15
CA PHE A 124 6.88 -8.02 -6.07
C PHE A 124 5.85 -7.53 -7.09
N SER A 125 5.13 -8.46 -7.74
CA SER A 125 4.12 -8.12 -8.74
C SER A 125 2.96 -7.31 -8.13
N THR A 126 2.53 -7.70 -6.93
CA THR A 126 1.51 -6.97 -6.16
C THR A 126 1.94 -5.54 -5.87
N TYR A 127 3.14 -5.34 -5.31
CA TYR A 127 3.65 -4.01 -5.00
C TYR A 127 3.78 -3.16 -6.27
N PHE A 128 4.28 -3.74 -7.36
CA PHE A 128 4.44 -3.04 -8.62
C PHE A 128 3.11 -2.54 -9.20
N ILE A 129 2.08 -3.40 -9.19
CA ILE A 129 0.74 -3.03 -9.64
C ILE A 129 0.16 -1.92 -8.75
N LEU A 130 0.20 -2.07 -7.43
CA LEU A 130 -0.35 -1.08 -6.51
C LEU A 130 0.34 0.28 -6.62
N VAL A 131 1.68 0.31 -6.65
CA VAL A 131 2.44 1.56 -6.81
C VAL A 131 2.09 2.27 -8.11
N THR A 132 1.93 1.51 -9.20
CA THR A 132 1.57 2.08 -10.51
C THR A 132 0.16 2.66 -10.51
N LEU A 133 -0.81 1.95 -9.93
CA LEU A 133 -2.20 2.41 -9.81
C LEU A 133 -2.29 3.67 -8.94
N VAL A 134 -1.69 3.64 -7.75
CA VAL A 134 -1.67 4.75 -6.80
C VAL A 134 -0.99 5.99 -7.41
N ALA A 135 0.14 5.82 -8.08
CA ALA A 135 0.83 6.92 -8.76
C ALA A 135 -0.03 7.55 -9.87
N GLY A 136 -0.86 6.75 -10.54
CA GLY A 136 -1.76 7.22 -11.59
C GLY A 136 -3.07 7.83 -11.10
N SER A 137 -3.52 7.48 -9.90
CA SER A 137 -4.85 7.84 -9.39
C SER A 137 -4.85 8.96 -8.34
N CYS A 138 -3.81 9.03 -7.50
CA CYS A 138 -3.76 9.92 -6.34
C CYS A 138 -2.81 11.10 -6.60
N THR A 139 -3.23 12.31 -6.23
CA THR A 139 -2.31 13.46 -6.26
C THR A 139 -1.23 13.30 -5.18
N ARG A 140 -0.03 13.82 -5.46
CA ARG A 140 1.07 13.83 -4.49
C ARG A 140 0.69 14.46 -3.16
N TYR A 141 -0.12 15.51 -3.20
CA TYR A 141 -0.60 16.19 -2.01
C TYR A 141 -1.40 15.24 -1.10
N LEU A 142 -2.27 14.41 -1.68
CA LEU A 142 -3.01 13.40 -0.93
C LEU A 142 -2.07 12.34 -0.33
N LEU A 143 -1.13 11.81 -1.12
CA LEU A 143 -0.21 10.74 -0.69
C LEU A 143 0.71 11.13 0.46
N VAL A 144 1.10 12.41 0.53
CA VAL A 144 1.97 12.94 1.59
C VAL A 144 1.20 13.17 2.88
N ASN A 145 -0.08 13.57 2.79
CA ASN A 145 -0.84 14.08 3.93
C ASN A 145 -1.84 13.09 4.53
N ASP A 146 -2.08 11.95 3.87
CA ASP A 146 -2.92 10.87 4.37
C ASP A 146 -2.32 9.49 4.04
N TYR A 147 -1.86 8.77 5.06
CA TYR A 147 -1.39 7.38 4.95
C TYR A 147 -2.51 6.36 4.82
N VAL A 148 -3.74 6.77 5.10
CA VAL A 148 -4.93 5.92 5.13
C VAL A 148 -5.82 6.18 3.90
N PHE A 149 -5.29 6.88 2.89
CA PHE A 149 -6.01 7.25 1.67
C PHE A 149 -6.67 6.05 0.96
N LEU A 150 -6.07 4.85 1.05
CA LEU A 150 -6.62 3.63 0.45
C LEU A 150 -7.97 3.21 1.04
N GLN A 151 -8.26 3.55 2.30
CA GLN A 151 -9.59 3.28 2.88
C GLN A 151 -10.68 4.14 2.24
N GLN A 152 -10.32 5.35 1.79
CA GLN A 152 -11.27 6.29 1.19
C GLN A 152 -11.54 5.99 -0.30
N VAL A 153 -10.58 5.35 -0.98
CA VAL A 153 -10.62 4.97 -2.40
C VAL A 153 -11.13 3.52 -2.62
N SER A 154 -11.33 2.76 -1.54
CA SER A 154 -11.82 1.40 -1.66
C SER A 154 -13.34 1.36 -1.65
N ILE A 155 -13.91 0.55 -2.56
CA ILE A 155 -15.36 0.29 -2.68
C ILE A 155 -15.97 -0.05 -1.31
N TRP A 156 -15.23 -0.78 -0.45
CA TRP A 156 -15.63 -1.13 0.91
C TRP A 156 -14.56 -0.72 1.94
N LYS A 157 -14.79 0.40 2.62
CA LYS A 157 -13.94 0.97 3.68
C LYS A 157 -13.41 -0.05 4.71
N PRO A 158 -14.22 -0.93 5.34
CA PRO A 158 -13.71 -1.87 6.33
C PRO A 158 -12.83 -2.98 5.74
N LEU A 159 -12.95 -3.27 4.44
CA LEU A 159 -12.26 -4.39 3.80
C LEU A 159 -10.74 -4.17 3.78
N VAL A 160 -10.31 -2.92 3.61
CA VAL A 160 -8.88 -2.52 3.62
C VAL A 160 -8.29 -2.57 5.03
N VAL A 161 -9.10 -2.44 6.08
CA VAL A 161 -8.62 -2.50 7.48
C VAL A 161 -8.42 -3.94 7.95
N ILE A 162 -9.21 -4.86 7.39
CA ILE A 162 -9.25 -6.27 7.82
C ILE A 162 -8.10 -7.09 7.20
N GLY A 163 -7.65 -6.72 6.00
CA GLY A 163 -6.57 -7.42 5.27
C GLY A 163 -5.21 -6.82 5.51
#